data_AF-N4WI20-F1
#
_entry.id   AF-N4WI20-F1
#
_cell.length_a   1.000
_cell.length_b   1.000
_cell.length_c   1.000
_cell.angle_alpha   90.00
_cell.angle_beta   90.00
_cell.angle_gamma   90.00
#
_symmetry.space_group_name_H-M   'P 1'
#
loop_
_entity.id
_entity.type
_entity.pdbx_description
1 polymer ?
#
loop_
_entity_poly.entity_id
_entity_poly.type
_entity_poly.pdbx_seq_one_letter_code
_entity_poly.pdbx_strand_id
1 'polypeptide(L)'
;MNKLMKRLIIKATIICAIILLVGYLFLMLTIQKKFDHVKENVLANNPDITSIEDIHRLGHWGEFFREYVLVVEKRKDNEYRIWTSENGEIRDSELIDE
;
A
#
# COMPACT_ATOMS: atom_id res chain seq x y z
N MET A 1 21.67 -19.30 35.59
CA MET A 1 21.73 -18.04 34.80
C MET A 1 21.79 -16.84 35.74
N ASN A 2 22.88 -16.06 35.71
CA ASN A 2 23.12 -14.91 36.58
C ASN A 2 22.02 -13.84 36.40
N LYS A 3 21.59 -13.19 37.49
CA LYS A 3 20.59 -12.10 37.52
C LYS A 3 20.97 -10.95 36.56
N LEU A 4 22.27 -10.70 36.38
CA LEU A 4 22.78 -9.74 35.40
C LEU A 4 22.53 -10.18 33.95
N MET A 5 22.82 -11.44 33.61
CA MET A 5 22.53 -11.99 32.27
C MET A 5 21.04 -11.93 31.94
N LYS A 6 20.16 -12.27 32.89
CA LYS A 6 18.70 -12.19 32.69
C LYS A 6 18.26 -10.78 32.32
N ARG A 7 18.79 -9.76 33.00
CA ARG A 7 18.47 -8.34 32.72
C ARG A 7 19.00 -7.88 31.37
N LEU A 8 20.18 -8.33 30.97
CA LEU A 8 20.76 -8.01 29.65
C LEU A 8 19.95 -8.62 28.52
N ILE A 9 19.54 -9.88 28.66
CA ILE A 9 18.67 -10.56 27.68
C ILE A 9 17.35 -9.81 27.53
N ILE A 10 16.68 -9.46 28.63
CA ILE A 10 15.41 -8.72 28.59
C ILE A 10 15.57 -7.38 27.86
N LYS A 11 16.62 -6.61 28.18
CA LYS A 11 16.90 -5.34 27.50
C LYS A 11 17.16 -5.54 26.01
N ALA A 12 17.94 -6.55 25.63
CA ALA A 12 18.22 -6.86 24.23
C ALA A 12 16.94 -7.25 23.47
N THR A 13 16.07 -8.05 24.06
CA THR A 13 14.77 -8.42 23.48
C THR A 13 13.88 -7.20 23.28
N ILE A 14 13.81 -6.30 24.27
CA ILE A 14 13.03 -5.05 24.15
C ILE A 14 13.57 -4.18 23.02
N ILE A 15 14.89 -3.99 22.95
CA ILE A 15 15.52 -3.19 21.88
C ILE A 15 15.23 -3.82 20.51
N CYS A 16 15.34 -5.14 20.39
CA CYS A 16 15.04 -5.84 19.14
C CYS A 16 13.58 -5.66 18.72
N ALA A 17 12.63 -5.79 19.66
CA ALA A 17 11.21 -5.54 19.39
C ALA A 17 10.95 -4.10 18.93
N ILE A 18 11.61 -3.11 19.54
CA ILE A 18 11.50 -1.70 19.13
C ILE A 18 12.03 -1.50 17.70
N ILE A 19 13.18 -2.09 17.36
CA ILE A 19 13.75 -1.98 16.01
C ILE A 19 12.80 -2.58 14.97
N LEU A 20 12.23 -3.75 15.26
CA LEU A 20 11.25 -4.39 14.37
C LEU A 20 10.00 -3.53 14.19
N LEU A 21 9.48 -2.95 15.28
CA LEU A 21 8.32 -2.06 15.23
C LEU A 21 8.61 -0.81 14.39
N VAL A 22 9.74 -0.16 14.60
CA VAL A 22 10.15 1.04 13.84
C VAL A 22 10.33 0.69 12.36
N GLY A 23 10.97 -0.43 12.06
CA GLY A 23 11.13 -0.91 10.68
C GLY A 23 9.80 -1.19 9.99
N TYR A 24 8.86 -1.82 10.69
CA TYR A 24 7.51 -2.05 10.19
C TYR A 24 6.77 -0.74 9.90
N LEU A 25 6.77 0.21 10.85
CA LEU A 25 6.13 1.52 10.66
C LEU A 25 6.73 2.29 9.48
N PHE A 26 8.06 2.25 9.34
CA PHE A 26 8.75 2.87 8.21
C PHE A 26 8.32 2.26 6.87
N LEU A 27 8.25 0.92 6.78
CA LEU A 27 7.76 0.23 5.59
C LEU A 27 6.33 0.64 5.24
N MET A 28 5.42 0.66 6.23
CA MET A 28 4.03 1.07 6.01
C MET A 28 3.93 2.51 5.47
N LEU A 29 4.70 3.45 6.04
CA LEU A 29 4.75 4.83 5.55
C LEU A 29 5.26 4.91 4.10
N THR A 30 6.27 4.13 3.73
CA THR A 30 6.78 4.13 2.34
C THR A 30 5.76 3.56 1.35
N ILE A 31 5.01 2.52 1.74
CA ILE A 31 3.94 1.94 0.93
C ILE A 31 2.81 2.95 0.77
N GLN A 32 2.38 3.58 1.86
CA GLN A 32 1.31 4.58 1.83
C GLN A 32 1.67 5.76 0.93
N LYS A 33 2.90 6.29 1.04
CA LYS A 33 3.36 7.36 0.15
C LYS A 33 3.34 6.97 -1.33
N LYS A 34 3.66 5.71 -1.66
CA LYS A 34 3.55 5.21 -3.04
C LYS A 34 2.09 5.14 -3.48
N PHE A 35 1.20 4.64 -2.62
CA PHE A 35 -0.22 4.59 -2.91
C PHE A 35 -0.80 5.98 -3.17
N ASP A 36 -0.47 6.96 -2.33
CA ASP A 36 -0.91 8.34 -2.52
C ASP A 36 -0.44 8.89 -3.87
N HIS A 37 0.82 8.63 -4.24
CA HIS A 37 1.35 9.03 -5.55
C HIS A 37 0.60 8.40 -6.72
N VAL A 38 0.27 7.10 -6.63
CA VAL A 38 -0.54 6.43 -7.66
C VAL A 38 -1.94 7.01 -7.74
N LYS A 39 -2.58 7.26 -6.59
CA LYS A 39 -3.91 7.87 -6.53
C LYS A 39 -3.95 9.23 -7.20
N GLU A 40 -2.98 10.09 -6.88
CA GLU A 40 -2.82 11.41 -7.50
C GLU A 40 -2.66 11.30 -9.02
N ASN A 41 -1.79 10.40 -9.49
CA ASN A 41 -1.55 10.21 -10.92
C ASN A 41 -2.79 9.69 -11.66
N VAL A 42 -3.54 8.76 -11.04
CA VAL A 42 -4.79 8.22 -11.62
C VAL A 42 -5.84 9.32 -11.75
N LEU A 43 -6.05 10.13 -10.71
CA LEU A 43 -7.02 11.23 -10.75
C LEU A 43 -6.60 12.34 -11.72
N ALA A 44 -5.30 12.62 -11.84
CA ALA A 44 -4.79 13.64 -12.76
C ALA A 44 -4.96 13.24 -14.23
N ASN A 45 -4.77 11.95 -14.55
CA ASN A 45 -4.79 11.45 -15.93
C ASN A 45 -6.18 11.00 -16.40
N ASN A 46 -7.11 10.73 -15.49
CA ASN A 46 -8.42 10.13 -15.81
C ASN A 46 -9.55 10.97 -15.20
N PRO A 47 -9.99 12.05 -15.87
CA PRO A 47 -11.00 12.98 -15.35
C PRO A 47 -12.41 12.39 -15.22
N ASP A 48 -12.63 11.17 -15.72
CA ASP A 48 -13.86 10.40 -15.54
C ASP A 48 -13.97 9.74 -14.15
N ILE A 49 -12.85 9.61 -13.44
CA ILE A 49 -12.79 9.07 -12.08
C ILE A 49 -13.07 10.19 -11.08
N THR A 50 -14.04 9.97 -10.20
CA THR A 50 -14.48 10.96 -9.19
C THR A 50 -13.80 10.75 -7.85
N SER A 51 -13.65 9.49 -7.43
CA SER A 51 -12.97 9.10 -6.18
C SER A 51 -12.24 7.77 -6.34
N ILE A 52 -11.30 7.51 -5.43
CA ILE A 52 -10.61 6.23 -5.28
C ILE A 52 -10.90 5.72 -3.88
N GLU A 53 -11.74 4.70 -3.79
CA GLU A 53 -12.18 4.10 -2.53
C GLU A 53 -11.07 3.20 -1.95
N ASP A 54 -10.43 2.38 -2.79
CA ASP A 54 -9.44 1.42 -2.32
C ASP A 54 -8.26 1.28 -3.29
N ILE A 55 -7.10 0.87 -2.76
CA ILE A 55 -5.89 0.58 -3.52
C ILE A 55 -5.13 -0.60 -2.94
N HIS A 56 -4.82 -1.55 -3.81
CA HIS A 56 -4.02 -2.73 -3.52
C HIS A 56 -2.83 -2.79 -4.46
N ARG A 57 -1.72 -3.33 -3.96
CA ARG A 57 -0.59 -3.70 -4.82
C ARG A 57 -0.82 -5.11 -5.36
N LEU A 58 -0.55 -5.32 -6.65
CA LEU A 58 -0.39 -6.66 -7.20
C LEU A 58 1.07 -7.07 -7.12
N GLY A 59 1.32 -8.27 -6.58
CA GLY A 59 2.65 -8.86 -6.54
C GLY A 59 2.98 -9.55 -5.22
N HIS A 60 3.87 -10.53 -5.29
CA HIS A 60 4.37 -11.27 -4.15
C HIS A 60 5.56 -10.57 -3.48
N TRP A 61 5.89 -11.00 -2.26
CA TRP A 61 7.11 -10.55 -1.58
C TRP A 61 8.35 -10.81 -2.44
N GLY A 62 9.07 -9.74 -2.80
CA GLY A 62 10.30 -9.81 -3.61
C GLY A 62 10.14 -9.50 -5.10
N GLU A 63 8.92 -9.26 -5.58
CA GLU A 63 8.69 -8.81 -6.96
C GLU A 63 8.83 -7.29 -7.07
N PHE A 64 9.48 -6.82 -8.14
CA PHE A 64 9.49 -5.40 -8.48
C PHE A 64 8.07 -5.01 -8.94
N PHE A 65 7.32 -4.40 -8.04
CA PHE A 65 5.94 -3.99 -8.25
C PHE A 65 5.82 -3.12 -9.51
N ARG A 66 4.94 -3.52 -10.44
CA ARG A 66 4.64 -2.75 -11.66
C ARG A 66 3.16 -2.41 -11.83
N GLU A 67 2.28 -3.03 -11.04
CA GLU A 67 0.84 -2.93 -11.21
C GLU A 67 0.12 -2.75 -9.86
N TYR A 68 -0.87 -1.87 -9.87
CA TYR A 68 -1.76 -1.55 -8.76
C TYR A 68 -3.19 -1.83 -9.18
N VAL A 69 -4.01 -2.29 -8.25
CA VAL A 69 -5.45 -2.45 -8.42
C VAL A 69 -6.13 -1.40 -7.59
N LEU A 70 -6.98 -0.60 -8.20
CA LEU A 70 -7.77 0.41 -7.49
C LEU A 70 -9.25 0.11 -7.66
N VAL A 71 -10.02 0.40 -6.63
CA VAL A 71 -11.47 0.52 -6.71
C VAL A 71 -11.80 2.00 -6.82
N VAL A 72 -12.46 2.39 -7.90
CA VAL A 72 -12.69 3.79 -8.25
C VAL A 72 -14.15 4.03 -8.60
N GLU A 73 -14.67 5.19 -8.25
CA GLU A 73 -16.01 5.61 -8.67
C GLU A 73 -15.92 6.38 -10.00
N LYS A 74 -16.63 5.91 -11.02
CA LYS A 74 -16.76 6.60 -12.31
C LYS A 74 -18.17 7.13 -12.49
N ARG A 75 -18.29 8.45 -12.70
CA ARG A 75 -19.54 9.16 -13.05
C ARG A 75 -20.75 8.71 -12.21
N LYS A 76 -20.73 9.02 -10.89
CA LYS A 76 -21.81 8.84 -9.91
C LYS A 76 -22.45 7.44 -9.90
N ASP A 77 -22.11 6.67 -8.88
CA ASP A 77 -22.70 5.37 -8.50
C ASP A 77 -22.26 4.14 -9.31
N ASN A 78 -21.17 4.19 -10.08
CA ASN A 78 -20.57 2.97 -10.65
C ASN A 78 -19.15 2.77 -10.12
N GLU A 79 -18.95 1.69 -9.38
CA GLU A 79 -17.63 1.26 -8.93
C GLU A 79 -16.95 0.41 -10.00
N TYR A 80 -15.70 0.75 -10.30
CA TYR A 80 -14.86 0.00 -11.22
C TYR A 80 -13.61 -0.47 -10.48
N ARG A 81 -13.24 -1.72 -10.73
CA ARG A 81 -11.89 -2.20 -10.45
C ARG A 81 -11.02 -1.86 -11.64
N ILE A 82 -9.95 -1.10 -11.42
CA ILE A 82 -9.00 -0.74 -12.47
C ILE A 82 -7.61 -1.29 -12.15
N TRP A 83 -6.89 -1.70 -13.19
CA TRP A 83 -5.49 -2.08 -13.11
C TRP A 83 -4.65 -0.95 -13.70
N THR A 84 -3.71 -0.41 -12.94
CA THR A 84 -2.90 0.74 -13.33
C THR A 84 -1.43 0.55 -13.07
N SER A 85 -0.60 1.25 -13.83
CA SER A 85 0.83 1.43 -13.51
C SER A 85 1.05 2.51 -12.44
N GLU A 86 2.28 2.66 -11.95
CA GLU A 86 2.67 3.72 -10.99
C GLU A 86 2.39 5.15 -11.53
N ASN A 87 2.37 5.30 -12.85
CA ASN A 87 2.15 6.59 -13.53
C ASN A 87 0.66 6.92 -13.75
N GLY A 88 -0.27 6.09 -13.26
CA GLY A 88 -1.71 6.31 -13.41
C GLY A 88 -2.28 5.96 -14.80
N GLU A 89 -1.53 5.20 -15.59
CA GLU A 89 -2.02 4.65 -16.87
C GLU A 89 -2.86 3.40 -16.62
N ILE A 90 -4.16 3.47 -16.95
CA ILE A 90 -5.11 2.37 -16.83
C ILE A 90 -4.84 1.34 -17.93
N ARG A 91 -4.56 0.10 -17.54
CA ARG A 91 -4.36 -1.04 -18.44
C ARG A 91 -5.65 -1.79 -18.71
N ASP A 92 -6.48 -1.93 -17.69
CA ASP A 92 -7.74 -2.65 -17.76
C ASP A 92 -8.73 -2.10 -16.73
N SER A 93 -10.02 -2.34 -16.94
CA SER A 93 -11.09 -1.94 -16.02
C SER A 93 -12.27 -2.90 -16.08
N GLU A 94 -12.77 -3.29 -14.93
CA GLU A 94 -13.94 -4.15 -14.75
C GLU A 94 -14.99 -3.44 -13.91
N LEU A 95 -16.25 -3.48 -14.33
CA LEU A 95 -17.36 -2.98 -13.51
C LEU A 95 -17.57 -3.93 -12.33
N ILE A 96 -17.65 -3.37 -11.12
CA ILE A 96 -18.06 -4.13 -9.93
C ILE A 96 -19.59 -4.04 -9.89
N ASP A 97 -20.28 -4.99 -10.54
CA ASP A 97 -21.71 -5.20 -10.33
C ASP A 97 -21.87 -5.94 -8.99
N GLU A 98 -22.61 -5.34 -8.04
CA GLU A 98 -23.06 -6.01 -6.81
C GLU A 98 -24.03 -7.17 -7.09
#